data_AF-A0AAW3YYK8-F1
#
_entry.id   AF-A0AAW3YYK8-F1
#
_cell.length_a   1.000
_cell.length_b   1.000
_cell.length_c   1.000
_cell.angle_alpha   90.00
_cell.angle_beta   90.00
_cell.angle_gamma   90.00
#
_symmetry.space_group_name_H-M   'P 1'
#
loop_
_entity.id
_entity.type
_entity.pdbx_description
1 polymer ?
#
loop_
_entity_poly.entity_id
_entity_poly.type
_entity_poly.pdbx_seq_one_letter_code
_entity_poly.pdbx_strand_id
1 'polypeptide(L)'
;MYSKKDNARVGYVKYENSHMAIPIVLVKEDSEILVEDRPYQYTTVWNKMIKGQFNGSYMVISQGARYYGFTYINKKGKPVGFEENMNAYDTEIKDCIWK
;
A
#
# COMPACT_ATOMS: atom_id res chain seq x y z
N MET A 1 3.44 -6.17 8.18
CA MET A 1 3.54 -6.87 9.48
C MET A 1 2.45 -7.95 9.55
N TYR A 2 2.69 -9.10 10.18
CA TYR A 2 1.67 -10.13 10.35
C TYR A 2 1.24 -10.21 11.82
N SER A 3 -0.04 -9.99 12.09
CA SER A 3 -0.66 -10.21 13.40
C SER A 3 -1.05 -11.68 13.54
N LYS A 4 -0.34 -12.42 14.38
CA LYS A 4 -0.68 -13.83 14.69
C LYS A 4 -2.04 -13.95 15.39
N LYS A 5 -2.35 -13.02 16.30
CA LYS A 5 -3.60 -12.99 17.06
C LYS A 5 -4.81 -12.87 16.14
N ASP A 6 -4.71 -12.00 15.14
CA ASP A 6 -5.82 -11.69 14.24
C ASP A 6 -5.73 -12.49 12.92
N ASN A 7 -4.71 -13.33 12.77
CA ASN A 7 -4.38 -14.05 11.54
C ASN A 7 -4.41 -13.13 10.29
N ALA A 8 -3.83 -11.94 10.39
CA ALA A 8 -3.97 -10.89 9.38
C ALA A 8 -2.64 -10.19 9.08
N ARG A 9 -2.39 -9.88 7.81
CA ARG A 9 -1.31 -8.95 7.43
C ARG A 9 -1.82 -7.52 7.59
N VAL A 10 -1.12 -6.75 8.41
CA VAL A 10 -1.42 -5.36 8.75
C VAL A 10 -0.26 -4.45 8.36
N GLY A 11 -0.58 -3.19 8.09
CA GLY A 11 0.37 -2.14 7.81
C GLY A 11 -0.21 -0.79 8.21
N TYR A 12 0.41 0.28 7.76
CA TYR A 12 -0.12 1.62 7.90
C TYR A 12 0.17 2.46 6.67
N VAL A 13 -0.63 3.52 6.50
CA VAL A 13 -0.34 4.62 5.59
C VAL A 13 -0.16 5.88 6.43
N LYS A 14 0.83 6.70 6.07
CA LYS A 14 1.03 8.02 6.65
C LYS A 14 0.90 9.04 5.52
N TYR A 15 0.16 10.10 5.78
CA TYR A 15 0.08 11.25 4.88
C TYR A 15 0.96 12.35 5.44
N GLU A 16 1.55 13.16 4.55
CA GLU A 16 2.45 14.27 4.89
C GLU A 16 1.85 15.19 5.95
N ASN A 17 0.61 15.65 5.71
CA ASN A 17 -0.11 16.54 6.60
C ASN A 17 -0.87 15.83 7.73
N SER A 18 -0.58 14.56 8.03
CA SER A 18 -1.24 13.79 9.08
C SER A 18 -0.28 13.42 10.21
N HIS A 19 -0.60 13.88 11.42
CA HIS A 19 0.11 13.47 12.64
C HIS A 19 -0.14 12.01 13.03
N MET A 20 -1.12 11.35 12.43
CA MET A 20 -1.47 9.96 12.72
C MET A 20 -1.26 9.05 11.51
N ALA A 21 -0.63 7.90 11.74
CA ALA A 21 -0.64 6.80 10.81
C ALA A 21 -2.02 6.10 10.82
N ILE A 22 -2.51 5.71 9.66
CA ILE A 22 -3.81 5.06 9.50
C ILE A 22 -3.58 3.57 9.27
N PRO A 23 -4.16 2.68 10.09
CA PRO A 23 -3.97 1.25 9.93
C PRO A 23 -4.64 0.75 8.64
N ILE A 24 -3.96 -0.19 7.99
CA ILE A 24 -4.47 -0.93 6.83
C ILE A 24 -4.36 -2.43 7.05
N VAL A 25 -5.28 -3.19 6.46
CA VAL A 25 -5.32 -4.66 6.54
C VAL A 25 -5.34 -5.23 5.14
N LEU A 26 -4.45 -6.18 4.83
CA LEU A 26 -4.44 -6.88 3.56
C LEU A 26 -5.67 -7.78 3.47
N VAL A 27 -6.42 -7.68 2.38
CA VAL A 27 -7.62 -8.49 2.12
C VAL A 27 -7.52 -9.32 0.86
N LYS A 28 -6.58 -9.00 -0.04
CA LYS A 28 -6.30 -9.77 -1.25
C LYS A 28 -4.84 -9.63 -1.64
N GLU A 29 -4.25 -10.72 -2.11
CA GLU A 29 -2.92 -10.77 -2.70
C GLU A 29 -2.96 -11.79 -3.83
N ASP A 30 -2.71 -11.32 -5.05
CA ASP A 30 -2.53 -12.15 -6.22
C ASP A 30 -1.11 -11.92 -6.76
N SER A 31 -0.53 -12.94 -7.37
CA SER A 31 0.80 -12.85 -7.98
C SER A 31 0.84 -13.50 -9.34
N GLU A 32 1.59 -12.92 -10.27
CA GLU A 32 1.77 -13.43 -11.62
C GLU A 32 3.21 -13.26 -12.11
N ILE A 33 3.65 -14.16 -13.00
CA ILE A 33 4.90 -14.04 -13.75
C ILE A 33 4.54 -13.48 -15.12
N LEU A 34 4.94 -12.23 -15.38
CA LEU A 34 4.70 -11.61 -16.70
C LEU A 34 5.71 -12.07 -17.76
N VAL A 35 6.94 -12.38 -17.33
CA VAL A 35 8.05 -12.86 -18.17
C VAL A 35 8.89 -13.80 -17.32
N GLU A 36 9.34 -14.92 -17.89
CA GLU A 36 9.97 -16.06 -17.18
C GLU A 36 11.17 -15.68 -16.29
N ASP A 37 11.90 -14.61 -16.64
CA ASP A 37 13.08 -14.12 -15.90
C ASP A 37 12.84 -12.85 -15.05
N ARG A 38 11.58 -12.41 -14.91
CA ARG A 38 11.24 -11.23 -14.10
C ARG A 38 10.73 -11.61 -12.73
N PRO A 39 10.94 -10.77 -11.70
CA PRO A 39 10.27 -10.94 -10.42
C PRO A 39 8.76 -11.03 -10.61
N TYR A 40 8.10 -11.78 -9.71
CA TYR A 40 6.64 -11.79 -9.65
C TYR A 40 6.10 -10.36 -9.56
N GLN A 41 5.07 -10.09 -10.34
CA GLN A 41 4.20 -8.96 -10.11
C GLN A 41 3.19 -9.35 -9.04
N TYR A 42 3.01 -8.51 -8.05
CA TYR A 42 2.00 -8.66 -7.01
C TYR A 42 0.93 -7.60 -7.19
N THR A 43 -0.33 -8.02 -7.12
CA THR A 43 -1.47 -7.13 -6.95
C THR A 43 -2.05 -7.36 -5.56
N THR A 44 -1.99 -6.33 -4.72
CA THR A 44 -2.49 -6.40 -3.34
C THR A 44 -3.62 -5.41 -3.12
N VAL A 45 -4.60 -5.80 -2.31
CA VAL A 45 -5.69 -4.93 -1.87
C VAL A 45 -5.63 -4.78 -0.35
N TRP A 46 -5.58 -3.55 0.11
CA TRP A 46 -5.49 -3.19 1.52
C TRP A 46 -6.67 -2.33 1.94
N ASN A 47 -7.41 -2.75 2.95
CA ASN A 47 -8.51 -1.98 3.51
C ASN A 47 -8.01 -0.95 4.52
N LYS A 48 -8.38 0.31 4.29
CA LYS A 48 -8.17 1.42 5.22
C LYS A 48 -9.19 1.35 6.35
N MET A 49 -8.70 1.31 7.58
CA MET A 49 -9.56 1.24 8.77
C MET A 49 -9.49 2.55 9.55
N ILE A 50 -10.64 3.16 9.85
CA ILE A 50 -10.76 4.33 10.72
C ILE A 50 -11.69 3.99 11.87
N LYS A 51 -11.20 4.08 13.11
CA LYS A 51 -11.95 3.72 14.33
C LYS A 51 -12.57 2.31 14.23
N GLY A 52 -11.81 1.35 13.69
CA GLY A 52 -12.26 -0.03 13.50
C GLY A 52 -13.23 -0.26 12.33
N GLN A 53 -13.59 0.77 11.57
CA GLN A 53 -14.52 0.66 10.44
C GLN A 53 -13.80 0.79 9.10
N PHE A 54 -14.29 0.05 8.11
CA PHE A 54 -13.86 0.18 6.72
C PHE A 54 -14.08 1.62 6.21
N ASN A 55 -13.05 2.20 5.57
CA ASN A 55 -13.08 3.57 5.06
C ASN A 55 -12.68 3.71 3.59
N GLY A 56 -12.27 2.63 2.95
CA GLY A 56 -11.79 2.60 1.57
C GLY A 56 -10.73 1.52 1.40
N SER A 57 -10.25 1.35 0.18
CA SER A 57 -9.25 0.35 -0.16
C SER A 57 -8.15 0.95 -1.00
N TYR A 58 -6.92 0.48 -0.78
CA TYR A 58 -5.78 0.69 -1.65
C TYR A 58 -5.60 -0.55 -2.51
N MET A 59 -5.38 -0.36 -3.80
CA MET A 59 -4.88 -1.39 -4.70
C MET A 59 -3.46 -1.01 -5.09
N VAL A 60 -2.52 -1.91 -4.86
CA VAL A 60 -1.09 -1.71 -5.13
C VAL A 60 -0.60 -2.81 -6.06
N ILE A 61 0.02 -2.40 -7.15
CA ILE A 61 0.70 -3.28 -8.11
C ILE A 61 2.20 -3.02 -7.95
N SER A 62 2.96 -4.05 -7.60
CA SER A 62 4.43 -3.96 -7.46
C SER A 62 5.13 -5.11 -8.16
N GLN A 63 6.35 -4.87 -8.65
CA GLN A 63 7.22 -5.90 -9.19
C GLN A 63 8.66 -5.55 -8.84
N GLY A 64 9.36 -6.48 -8.19
CA GLY A 64 10.70 -6.23 -7.65
C GLY A 64 10.70 -5.05 -6.66
N ALA A 65 11.57 -4.07 -6.91
CA ALA A 65 11.71 -2.88 -6.07
C ALA A 65 10.84 -1.68 -6.50
N ARG A 66 9.85 -1.89 -7.38
CA ARG A 66 9.06 -0.82 -7.99
C ARG A 66 7.56 -0.97 -7.77
N TYR A 67 6.88 0.17 -7.65
CA TYR A 67 5.42 0.27 -7.66
C TYR A 67 4.95 0.72 -9.05
N TYR A 68 4.17 -0.13 -9.72
CA TYR A 68 3.63 0.14 -11.07
C TYR A 68 2.20 0.68 -11.05
N GLY A 69 1.50 0.49 -9.94
CA GLY A 69 0.15 1.02 -9.77
C GLY A 69 -0.14 1.22 -8.30
N PHE A 70 -0.72 2.37 -7.97
CA PHE A 70 -1.20 2.65 -6.63
C PHE A 70 -2.46 3.48 -6.71
N THR A 71 -3.61 2.87 -6.38
CA THR A 71 -4.90 3.53 -6.43
C THR A 71 -5.61 3.41 -5.09
N TYR A 72 -6.13 4.52 -4.57
CA TYR A 72 -7.05 4.52 -3.44
C TYR A 72 -8.48 4.73 -3.93
N ILE A 73 -9.41 3.92 -3.44
CA ILE A 73 -10.84 4.10 -3.65
C ILE A 73 -11.47 4.34 -2.28
N ASN A 74 -12.06 5.53 -2.10
CA ASN A 74 -12.73 5.84 -0.85
C ASN A 74 -14.09 5.11 -0.74
N LYS A 75 -14.71 5.12 0.45
CA LYS A 75 -16.04 4.53 0.66
C LYS A 75 -17.17 5.04 -0.25
N LYS A 76 -16.98 6.17 -0.95
CA LYS A 76 -17.92 6.75 -1.92
C LYS A 76 -17.62 6.30 -3.37
N GLY A 77 -16.62 5.44 -3.57
CA GLY A 77 -16.22 4.92 -4.88
C GLY A 77 -15.35 5.86 -5.71
N LYS A 78 -14.89 7.00 -5.19
CA LYS A 78 -14.03 7.93 -5.96
C LYS A 78 -12.58 7.41 -5.96
N PRO A 79 -11.99 7.09 -7.13
CA PRO A 79 -10.60 6.68 -7.22
C PRO A 79 -9.65 7.89 -7.15
N VAL A 80 -8.48 7.67 -6.58
CA VAL A 80 -7.33 8.60 -6.57
C VAL A 80 -6.09 7.77 -6.87
N GLY A 81 -5.41 8.09 -7.96
CA GLY A 81 -4.13 7.48 -8.32
C GLY A 81 -2.97 8.16 -7.59
N PHE A 82 -1.93 7.38 -7.30
CA PHE A 82 -0.65 7.84 -6.79
C PHE A 82 0.45 7.34 -7.71
N GLU A 83 1.52 8.12 -7.78
CA GLU A 83 2.74 7.77 -8.50
C GLU A 83 3.88 7.64 -7.50
N GLU A 84 4.81 6.73 -7.77
CA GLU A 84 6.03 6.60 -6.99
C GLU A 84 6.87 7.88 -7.14
N ASN A 85 7.13 8.58 -6.04
CA ASN A 85 8.04 9.71 -6.01
C ASN A 85 9.39 9.29 -5.44
N MET A 86 10.36 9.01 -6.31
CA MET A 86 11.71 8.60 -5.90
C MET A 86 12.46 9.67 -5.10
N ASN A 87 12.11 10.95 -5.28
CA ASN A 87 12.73 12.05 -4.54
C ASN A 87 12.16 12.20 -3.12
N ALA A 88 11.10 11.44 -2.79
CA ALA A 88 10.52 11.45 -1.45
C ALA A 88 11.29 10.56 -0.48
N TYR A 89 12.19 9.67 -0.94
CA TYR A 89 12.95 8.78 -0.08
C TYR A 89 14.17 9.45 0.55
N ASP A 90 14.59 8.96 1.72
CA ASP A 90 15.90 9.25 2.29
C ASP A 90 17.03 8.67 1.42
N THR A 91 18.28 9.06 1.74
CA THR A 91 19.45 8.63 0.97
C THR A 91 19.66 7.11 0.95
N GLU A 92 19.10 6.39 1.92
CA GLU A 92 19.18 4.93 2.03
C GLU A 92 17.98 4.20 1.41
N ILE A 93 16.97 4.92 0.91
CA ILE A 93 15.72 4.39 0.36
C ILE A 93 14.98 3.50 1.37
N LYS A 94 14.99 3.89 2.64
CA LYS A 94 14.35 3.16 3.75
C LYS A 94 13.10 3.85 4.27
N ASP A 95 13.03 5.18 4.19
CA ASP A 95 11.87 5.95 4.65
C ASP A 95 11.66 7.18 3.77
N CYS A 96 10.52 7.84 3.91
CA CYS A 96 10.25 9.11 3.27
C CYS A 96 10.87 10.28 4.05
N ILE A 97 11.48 11.23 3.36
CA ILE A 97 11.81 12.55 3.88
C ILE A 97 10.50 13.36 3.90
N TRP A 98 9.79 13.28 5.02
CA TRP A 98 8.65 14.14 5.31
C TRP A 98 9.19 15.56 5.58
N LYS A 99 9.17 16.44 4.58
CA LYS A 99 9.57 17.85 4.72
C LYS A 99 8.39 18.72 5.11
#